data_AF-A0A2V1D8M3-F1
#
_entry.id   AF-A0A2V1D8M3-F1
#
_cell.length_a   1.000
_cell.length_b   1.000
_cell.length_c   1.000
_cell.angle_alpha   90.00
_cell.angle_beta   90.00
_cell.angle_gamma   90.00
#
_symmetry.space_group_name_H-M   'P 1'
#
loop_
_entity.id
_entity.type
_entity.pdbx_description
1 polymer ?
#
loop_
_entity_poly.entity_id
_entity_poly.type
_entity_poly.pdbx_seq_one_letter_code
_entity_poly.pdbx_strand_id
1 'polypeptide(L)'
;MPTDAYIDLNESQEAAQENDATFEIGVHRSTVWRRAKGKVGSIEQGYEKQRKIKKQDTKTVIAHVRELTERGLPPTKAMLRNFLQEISGEPVSREYVRLFIKRNKDQLASGYLKSYDIKRKKA
;
A
#
# COMPACT_ATOMS: atom_id res chain seq x y z
N MET A 1 36.31 -11.77 52.94
CA MET A 1 35.37 -12.77 52.37
C MET A 1 34.29 -13.02 53.41
N PRO A 2 33.16 -12.30 53.31
CA PRO A 2 31.88 -13.00 53.10
C PRO A 2 30.78 -12.17 52.37
N THR A 3 29.81 -12.90 51.81
CA THR A 3 28.36 -12.61 51.70
C THR A 3 27.84 -11.22 51.31
N ASP A 4 27.37 -11.07 50.07
CA ASP A 4 26.28 -10.18 49.61
C ASP A 4 25.99 -10.59 48.15
N ALA A 5 24.80 -10.77 47.61
CA ALA A 5 23.45 -10.84 48.12
C ALA A 5 22.72 -11.79 47.15
N TYR A 6 21.82 -12.61 47.66
CA TYR A 6 20.85 -13.31 46.82
C TYR A 6 20.09 -12.27 45.98
N ILE A 7 20.33 -12.22 44.66
CA ILE A 7 19.49 -11.43 43.75
C ILE A 7 18.17 -12.19 43.62
N ASP A 8 17.12 -11.50 44.05
CA ASP A 8 15.78 -12.02 44.24
C ASP A 8 15.20 -12.59 42.94
N LEU A 9 14.96 -13.90 42.92
CA LEU A 9 14.30 -14.61 41.82
C LEU A 9 12.83 -14.16 41.62
N ASN A 10 12.30 -13.30 42.49
CA ASN A 10 10.95 -12.71 42.36
C ASN A 10 10.84 -11.60 41.31
N GLU A 11 11.91 -10.88 40.99
CA GLU A 11 11.85 -9.81 39.96
C GLU A 11 11.59 -10.39 38.55
N SER A 12 11.98 -11.66 38.35
CA SER A 12 11.70 -12.41 37.12
C SER A 12 10.25 -12.89 37.04
N GLN A 13 9.55 -13.03 38.17
CA GLN A 13 8.15 -13.45 38.22
C GLN A 13 7.19 -12.27 38.03
N GLU A 14 7.54 -11.05 38.46
CA GLU A 14 6.74 -9.85 38.17
C GLU A 14 6.78 -9.46 36.68
N ALA A 15 7.94 -9.60 36.03
CA ALA A 15 8.02 -9.50 34.57
C ALA A 15 7.26 -10.63 33.85
N ALA A 16 7.05 -11.77 34.53
CA ALA A 16 6.21 -12.85 34.04
C ALA A 16 4.71 -12.52 34.16
N GLN A 17 4.31 -11.70 35.13
CA GLN A 17 2.92 -11.33 35.41
C GLN A 17 2.39 -10.19 34.53
N GLU A 18 3.27 -9.35 33.95
CA GLU A 18 2.89 -8.41 32.87
C GLU A 18 2.56 -9.11 31.53
N ASN A 19 2.67 -10.44 31.45
CA ASN A 19 2.37 -11.20 30.23
C ASN A 19 0.89 -11.55 30.03
N ASP A 20 0.03 -11.23 31.00
CA ASP A 20 -1.42 -11.47 30.90
C ASP A 20 -2.17 -10.39 30.10
N ALA A 21 -1.47 -9.33 29.66
CA ALA A 21 -2.06 -8.29 28.84
C ALA A 21 -2.25 -8.75 27.37
N THR A 22 -3.47 -9.26 27.11
CA THR A 22 -4.24 -9.20 25.85
C THR A 22 -4.09 -10.33 24.81
N PHE A 23 -4.99 -11.32 24.91
CA PHE A 23 -5.37 -12.24 23.83
C PHE A 23 -6.79 -11.98 23.27
N GLU A 24 -7.37 -10.80 23.50
CA GLU A 24 -8.74 -10.49 23.04
C GLU A 24 -8.89 -10.44 21.50
N ILE A 25 -7.78 -10.34 20.76
CA ILE A 25 -7.79 -10.08 19.31
C ILE A 25 -7.31 -11.29 18.47
N GLY A 26 -6.99 -12.43 19.09
CA GLY A 26 -6.55 -13.64 18.35
C GLY A 26 -5.23 -13.47 17.59
N VAL A 27 -4.43 -12.46 17.93
CA VAL A 27 -3.11 -12.20 17.32
C VAL A 27 -2.01 -12.80 18.20
N HIS A 28 -1.09 -13.56 17.60
CA HIS A 28 0.00 -14.18 18.34
C HIS A 28 0.94 -13.15 18.98
N ARG A 29 1.34 -13.39 20.25
CA ARG A 29 2.19 -12.49 21.07
C ARG A 29 3.44 -11.97 20.37
N SER A 30 4.10 -12.82 19.56
CA SER A 30 5.34 -12.43 18.86
C SER A 30 5.11 -11.30 17.87
N THR A 31 3.92 -11.24 17.27
CA THR A 31 3.52 -10.18 16.33
C THR A 31 3.34 -8.86 17.06
N VAL A 32 2.70 -8.89 18.24
CA VAL A 32 2.50 -7.72 19.10
C VAL A 32 3.85 -7.19 19.58
N TRP A 33 4.70 -8.06 20.13
CA TRP A 33 6.03 -7.70 20.61
C TRP A 33 6.90 -7.09 19.50
N ARG A 34 6.91 -7.71 18.31
CA ARG A 34 7.67 -7.21 17.16
C ARG A 34 7.19 -5.83 16.72
N ARG A 35 5.89 -5.54 16.85
CA ARG A 35 5.31 -4.23 16.55
C ARG A 35 5.67 -3.19 17.61
N ALA A 36 5.58 -3.55 18.90
CA ALA A 36 5.96 -2.69 20.02
C ALA A 36 7.44 -2.30 19.97
N LYS A 37 8.33 -3.21 19.57
CA LYS A 37 9.76 -2.94 19.36
C LYS A 37 10.08 -2.24 18.03
N GLY A 38 9.08 -1.79 17.27
CA GLY A 38 9.27 -1.07 16.01
C GLY A 38 9.89 -1.90 14.87
N LYS A 39 9.98 -3.22 15.02
CA LYS A 39 10.52 -4.13 13.99
C LYS A 39 9.55 -4.34 12.83
N VAL A 40 8.29 -3.92 12.98
CA VAL A 40 7.27 -3.92 11.91
C VAL A 40 7.06 -2.49 11.44
N GLY A 41 7.23 -2.25 10.14
CA GLY A 41 6.90 -0.96 9.54
C GLY A 41 5.41 -0.65 9.59
N SER A 42 5.06 0.58 9.24
CA SER A 42 3.66 0.98 9.14
C SER A 42 2.95 0.19 8.02
N ILE A 43 1.62 0.09 8.12
CA ILE A 43 0.81 -0.55 7.08
C ILE A 43 1.03 0.15 5.74
N GLU A 44 1.13 1.49 5.76
CA GLU A 44 1.39 2.30 4.56
C GLU A 44 2.73 1.98 3.91
N GLN A 45 3.80 1.81 4.71
CA GLN A 45 5.10 1.38 4.21
C GLN A 45 5.03 -0.02 3.59
N GLY A 46 4.24 -0.91 4.18
CA GLY A 46 3.95 -2.23 3.60
C GLY A 46 3.30 -2.11 2.22
N TYR A 47 2.28 -1.26 2.09
CA TYR A 47 1.62 -1.02 0.81
C TYR A 47 2.54 -0.37 -0.21
N GLU A 48 3.37 0.60 0.18
CA GLU A 48 4.31 1.26 -0.72
C GLU A 48 5.33 0.25 -1.28
N LYS A 49 5.84 -0.66 -0.44
CA LYS A 49 6.78 -1.73 -0.86
C LYS A 49 6.14 -2.73 -1.81
N GLN A 50 4.85 -3.01 -1.67
CA GLN A 50 4.13 -3.96 -2.53
C GLN A 50 3.67 -3.35 -3.86
N ARG A 51 3.76 -2.03 -4.03
CA ARG A 51 3.35 -1.37 -5.27
C ARG A 51 4.38 -1.58 -6.36
N LYS A 52 3.90 -1.92 -7.55
CA LYS A 52 4.71 -1.97 -8.77
C LYS A 52 5.22 -0.57 -9.17
N ILE A 53 4.45 0.49 -8.88
CA ILE A 53 4.80 1.87 -9.20
C ILE A 53 4.82 2.72 -7.93
N LYS A 54 5.89 3.50 -7.74
CA LYS A 54 6.08 4.37 -6.57
C LYS A 54 5.02 5.47 -6.53
N LYS A 55 4.78 6.01 -5.35
CA LYS A 55 3.80 7.10 -5.15
C LYS A 55 4.18 8.37 -5.90
N GLN A 56 5.47 8.68 -6.04
CA GLN A 56 5.96 9.84 -6.80
C GLN A 56 5.63 9.69 -8.29
N ASP A 57 6.01 8.56 -8.86
CA ASP A 57 5.76 8.20 -10.25
C ASP A 57 4.26 8.22 -10.59
N THR A 58 3.44 7.72 -9.66
CA THR A 58 1.97 7.78 -9.76
C THR A 58 1.47 9.21 -9.92
N LYS A 59 2.03 10.18 -9.17
CA LYS A 59 1.65 11.60 -9.30
C LYS A 59 2.03 12.17 -10.65
N THR A 60 3.21 11.81 -11.18
CA THR A 60 3.67 12.23 -12.51
C THR A 60 2.71 11.76 -13.60
N VAL A 61 2.29 10.49 -13.56
CA VAL A 61 1.29 9.95 -14.50
C VAL A 61 -0.01 10.72 -14.43
N ILE A 62 -0.51 10.98 -13.22
CA ILE A 62 -1.77 11.69 -13.03
C ILE A 62 -1.68 13.12 -13.57
N ALA A 63 -0.57 13.82 -13.31
CA ALA A 63 -0.33 15.16 -13.82
C ALA A 63 -0.32 15.18 -15.36
N HIS A 64 0.39 14.24 -15.98
CA HIS A 64 0.42 14.12 -17.43
C HIS A 64 -0.97 13.82 -18.03
N VAL A 65 -1.73 12.93 -17.40
CA VAL A 65 -3.09 12.58 -17.83
C VAL A 65 -4.04 13.78 -17.71
N ARG A 66 -3.87 14.63 -16.69
CA ARG A 66 -4.65 15.88 -16.56
C ARG A 66 -4.30 16.86 -17.66
N GLU A 67 -3.00 17.08 -17.91
CA GLU A 67 -2.54 17.96 -18.98
C GLU A 67 -3.09 17.53 -20.35
N LEU A 68 -3.10 16.23 -20.65
CA LEU A 68 -3.72 15.70 -21.88
C LEU A 68 -5.22 16.03 -21.94
N THR A 69 -5.92 15.87 -20.82
CA THR A 69 -7.36 16.16 -20.73
C THR A 69 -7.64 17.64 -20.92
N GLU A 70 -6.81 18.52 -20.36
CA GLU A 70 -6.88 19.99 -20.52
C GLU A 70 -6.63 20.41 -21.98
N ARG A 71 -5.74 19.71 -22.68
CA ARG A 71 -5.50 19.89 -24.12
C ARG A 71 -6.61 19.31 -25.01
N GLY A 72 -7.68 18.75 -24.42
CA GLY A 72 -8.79 18.15 -25.16
C GLY A 72 -8.50 16.75 -25.71
N LEU A 73 -7.38 16.13 -25.34
CA LEU A 73 -7.04 14.76 -25.72
C LEU A 73 -7.53 13.78 -24.65
N PRO A 74 -8.59 13.00 -24.92
CA PRO A 74 -9.11 12.06 -23.94
C PRO A 74 -8.13 10.90 -23.70
N PRO A 75 -7.60 10.73 -22.48
CA PRO A 75 -6.72 9.62 -22.17
C PRO A 75 -7.52 8.31 -22.17
N THR A 76 -7.14 7.37 -23.03
CA THR A 76 -7.73 6.01 -23.05
C THR A 76 -7.02 5.08 -22.06
N LYS A 77 -7.67 3.98 -21.68
CA LYS A 77 -7.06 2.95 -20.83
C LYS A 77 -5.81 2.31 -21.46
N ALA A 78 -5.75 2.26 -22.80
CA ALA A 78 -4.58 1.76 -23.52
C ALA A 78 -3.41 2.74 -23.42
N MET A 79 -3.65 4.04 -23.62
CA MET A 79 -2.62 5.07 -23.43
C MET A 79 -2.11 5.08 -21.99
N LEU A 80 -3.02 5.02 -21.01
CA LEU A 80 -2.64 4.94 -19.60
C LEU A 80 -1.78 3.71 -19.30
N ARG A 81 -2.08 2.56 -19.93
CA ARG A 81 -1.25 1.36 -19.83
C ARG A 81 0.16 1.61 -20.34
N ASN A 82 0.30 2.27 -21.48
CA ASN A 82 1.61 2.56 -22.09
C ASN A 82 2.43 3.48 -21.18
N PHE A 83 1.83 4.55 -20.65
CA PHE A 83 2.51 5.45 -19.71
C PHE A 83 2.96 4.72 -18.43
N LEU A 84 2.11 3.85 -17.89
CA LEU A 84 2.45 3.05 -16.72
C LEU A 84 3.56 2.03 -17.02
N GLN A 85 3.62 1.48 -18.24
CA GLN A 85 4.69 0.58 -18.68
C GLN A 85 6.01 1.30 -18.83
N GLU A 86 6.01 2.47 -19.46
CA GLU A 86 7.18 3.31 -19.67
C GLU A 86 7.84 3.68 -18.34
N ILE A 87 7.04 4.08 -17.35
CA ILE A 87 7.56 4.46 -16.03
C ILE A 87 7.94 3.25 -15.19
N SER A 88 7.20 2.15 -15.28
CA SER A 88 7.49 0.94 -14.51
C SER A 88 8.70 0.16 -15.05
N GLY A 89 9.08 0.35 -16.32
CA GLY A 89 10.07 -0.50 -17.01
C GLY A 89 9.62 -1.95 -17.24
N GLU A 90 8.38 -2.28 -16.87
CA GLU A 90 7.85 -3.65 -16.87
C GLU A 90 6.48 -3.69 -17.53
N PRO A 91 6.08 -4.87 -18.07
CA PRO A 91 4.73 -5.05 -18.59
C PRO A 91 3.69 -4.87 -17.47
N VAL A 92 2.79 -3.92 -17.69
CA VAL A 92 1.64 -3.65 -16.84
C VAL A 92 0.41 -4.38 -17.40
N SER A 93 -0.30 -5.09 -16.53
CA SER A 93 -1.52 -5.82 -16.90
C SER A 93 -2.71 -4.88 -17.06
N ARG A 94 -3.73 -5.32 -17.81
CA ARG A 94 -4.98 -4.56 -17.97
C ARG A 94 -5.69 -4.33 -16.63
N GLU A 95 -5.66 -5.34 -15.75
CA GLU A 95 -6.28 -5.25 -14.42
C GLU A 95 -5.56 -4.25 -13.53
N TYR A 96 -4.23 -4.15 -13.63
CA TYR A 96 -3.48 -3.11 -12.91
C TYR A 96 -3.95 -1.71 -13.30
N VAL A 97 -4.19 -1.45 -14.59
CA VAL A 97 -4.73 -0.16 -15.06
C VAL A 97 -6.12 0.10 -14.47
N ARG A 98 -6.99 -0.90 -14.43
CA ARG A 98 -8.31 -0.79 -13.79
C ARG A 98 -8.19 -0.45 -12.30
N LEU A 99 -7.30 -1.13 -11.58
CA LEU A 99 -7.04 -0.86 -10.16
C LEU A 99 -6.41 0.53 -9.96
N PHE A 100 -5.51 0.95 -10.85
CA PHE A 100 -4.92 2.28 -10.82
C PHE A 100 -5.99 3.37 -10.95
N ILE A 101 -6.92 3.23 -11.90
CA ILE A 101 -8.04 4.15 -12.05
C ILE A 101 -8.93 4.14 -10.79
N LYS A 102 -9.26 2.95 -10.25
CA LYS A 102 -10.07 2.82 -9.04
C LYS A 102 -9.43 3.50 -7.82
N ARG A 103 -8.11 3.35 -7.66
CA ARG A 103 -7.32 3.91 -6.56
C ARG A 103 -7.15 5.44 -6.67
N ASN A 104 -7.11 5.98 -7.88
CA ASN A 104 -6.86 7.40 -8.14
C ASN A 104 -8.10 8.12 -8.69
N LYS A 105 -9.30 7.58 -8.44
CA LYS A 105 -10.57 8.09 -8.98
C LYS A 105 -10.81 9.57 -8.64
N ASP A 106 -10.37 9.99 -7.45
CA ASP A 106 -10.59 11.36 -6.96
C ASP A 106 -9.65 12.36 -7.64
N GLN A 107 -8.53 11.89 -8.19
CA GLN A 107 -7.55 12.71 -8.88
C GLN A 107 -7.71 12.71 -10.40
N LEU A 108 -8.26 11.63 -10.95
CA LEU A 108 -8.50 11.47 -12.39
C LEU A 108 -9.90 12.00 -12.74
N ALA A 109 -9.98 13.27 -13.14
CA ALA A 109 -11.25 13.92 -13.53
C ALA A 109 -11.80 13.44 -14.89
N SER A 110 -11.11 12.55 -15.60
CA SER A 110 -11.44 12.19 -16.98
C SER A 110 -12.60 11.19 -17.07
N GLY A 111 -13.70 11.62 -17.69
CA GLY A 111 -14.83 10.75 -18.04
C GLY A 111 -14.47 9.61 -19.01
N TYR A 112 -13.37 9.76 -19.75
CA TYR A 112 -12.90 8.81 -20.76
C TYR A 112 -12.21 7.57 -20.17
N LEU A 113 -11.75 7.66 -18.91
CA LEU A 113 -11.21 6.51 -18.17
C LEU A 113 -12.30 5.67 -17.49
N LYS A 114 -13.53 6.18 -17.42
CA LYS A 114 -14.69 5.35 -17.05
C LYS A 114 -14.85 4.25 -18.10
N SER A 115 -15.41 3.12 -17.71
CA SER A 115 -15.86 2.10 -18.67
C SER A 115 -17.00 2.65 -19.51
N TYR A 116 -16.71 3.51 -20.48
CA TYR A 116 -17.47 3.56 -21.71
C TYR A 116 -17.08 2.33 -22.51
N ASP A 117 -17.52 1.16 -22.02
CA ASP A 117 -17.71 0.01 -22.87
C ASP A 117 -18.92 0.35 -23.75
N ILE A 118 -18.65 1.18 -24.77
CA ILE A 118 -19.55 1.40 -25.89
C ILE A 118 -19.66 0.01 -26.51
N LYS A 119 -20.69 -0.74 -26.10
CA LYS A 119 -21.10 -1.95 -26.79
C LYS A 119 -21.09 -1.60 -28.27
N ARG A 120 -20.09 -2.10 -28.99
CA ARG A 120 -20.12 -2.24 -30.45
C ARG A 120 -21.30 -3.17 -30.70
N LYS A 121 -22.50 -2.60 -30.76
CA LYS A 121 -23.64 -3.27 -31.38
C LYS A 121 -23.21 -3.36 -32.84
N LYS A 122 -22.67 -4.50 -33.25
CA LYS A 122 -22.48 -4.79 -34.67
C LYS A 122 -23.86 -4.63 -35.29
N ALA A 123 -23.97 -3.68 -36.23
CA ALA A 123 -25.09 -3.57 -37.13
C ALA A 123 -25.16 -4.82 -38.01
#